data_AF-A0A7K2X5T6-F1
#
_entry.id   AF-A0A7K2X5T6-F1
#
_cell.length_a   1.000
_cell.length_b   1.000
_cell.length_c   1.000
_cell.angle_alpha   90.00
_cell.angle_beta   90.00
_cell.angle_gamma   90.00
#
_symmetry.space_group_name_H-M   'P 1'
#
loop_
_entity.id
_entity.type
_entity.pdbx_description
1 polymer ?
#
loop_
_entity_poly.entity_id
_entity_poly.type
_entity_poly.pdbx_seq_one_letter_code
_entity_poly.pdbx_strand_id
1 'polypeptide(L)'
;TRAYRVSPASNRIGLRLEGPALERAVPGELASEGMVLGAVQVPPDGRPVVFLADHPTTGGYPVVGVVRETDLGTAAQAVPGTPVRFVPVR
;
A
#
# COMPACT_ATOMS: atom_id res chain seq x y z
N THR A 1 -9.37 8.36 -9.46
CA THR A 1 -8.14 7.60 -9.13
C THR A 1 -6.94 8.52 -9.26
N ARG A 2 -6.16 8.69 -8.18
CA ARG A 2 -4.94 9.52 -8.19
C ARG A 2 -3.78 8.75 -8.79
N ALA A 3 -2.79 9.46 -9.34
CA ALA A 3 -1.56 8.86 -9.85
C ALA A 3 -0.50 8.86 -8.74
N TYR A 4 0.23 7.75 -8.64
CA TYR A 4 1.35 7.57 -7.73
C TYR A 4 2.60 7.17 -8.51
N ARG A 5 3.75 7.17 -7.84
CA ARG A 5 5.01 6.60 -8.33
C ARG A 5 5.61 5.67 -7.29
N VAL A 6 6.32 4.65 -7.73
CA VAL A 6 7.08 3.78 -6.83
C VAL A 6 8.21 4.57 -6.18
N SER A 7 8.30 4.51 -4.86
CA SER A 7 9.37 5.13 -4.08
C SER A 7 10.62 4.27 -4.09
N PRO A 8 11.83 4.86 -4.07
CA PRO A 8 13.09 4.13 -3.87
C PRO A 8 13.17 3.40 -2.51
N ALA A 9 12.30 3.72 -1.56
CA ALA A 9 12.22 3.01 -0.27
C ALA A 9 11.44 1.68 -0.34
N SER A 10 10.96 1.29 -1.52
CA SER A 10 10.25 0.02 -1.73
C SER A 10 11.19 -1.17 -1.57
N ASN A 11 10.68 -2.25 -0.98
CA ASN A 11 11.44 -3.48 -0.76
C ASN A 11 10.47 -4.67 -0.64
N ARG A 12 10.98 -5.84 -0.24
CA ARG A 12 10.18 -7.07 -0.10
C ARG A 12 9.06 -7.00 0.96
N ILE A 13 9.13 -6.05 1.90
CA ILE A 13 8.06 -5.82 2.89
C ILE A 13 6.89 -5.09 2.22
N GLY A 14 7.17 -4.08 1.39
CA GLY A 14 6.12 -3.34 0.73
C GLY A 14 6.57 -2.44 -0.42
N LEU A 15 5.70 -2.33 -1.41
CA LEU A 15 5.78 -1.36 -2.48
C LEU A 15 5.27 -0.01 -1.95
N ARG A 16 6.19 0.92 -1.72
CA ARG A 16 5.89 2.24 -1.15
C ARG A 16 5.62 3.23 -2.27
N LEU A 17 4.56 4.01 -2.12
CA LEU A 17 4.12 4.92 -3.17
C LEU A 17 4.30 6.39 -2.78
N GLU A 18 4.87 7.16 -3.68
CA GLU A 18 4.94 8.62 -3.62
C GLU A 18 3.81 9.24 -4.44
N GLY A 19 3.26 10.35 -3.95
CA GLY A 19 2.15 11.03 -4.59
C GLY A 19 1.29 11.78 -3.57
N PRO A 20 0.04 12.11 -3.94
CA PRO A 20 -0.85 12.83 -3.06
C PRO A 20 -1.18 12.02 -1.80
N ALA A 21 -0.96 12.63 -0.63
CA ALA A 21 -1.36 12.06 0.64
C ALA A 21 -2.90 11.88 0.71
N LEU A 22 -3.31 10.80 1.33
CA LEU A 22 -4.69 10.54 1.71
C LEU A 22 -4.94 11.14 3.09
N GLU A 23 -6.00 11.94 3.21
CA GLU A 23 -6.44 12.49 4.48
C GLU A 23 -7.34 11.48 5.19
N ARG A 24 -7.10 11.29 6.49
CA ARG A 24 -7.95 10.43 7.31
C ARG A 24 -9.27 11.13 7.57
N ALA A 25 -10.37 10.48 7.22
CA ALA A 25 -11.70 10.95 7.58
C ALA A 25 -11.99 10.77 9.09
N VAL A 26 -11.42 9.73 9.70
CA VAL A 26 -11.60 9.40 11.12
C VAL A 26 -10.24 9.52 11.82
N PRO A 27 -10.08 10.45 12.79
CA PRO A 27 -8.89 10.55 13.60
C PRO A 27 -8.86 9.48 14.70
N GLY A 28 -7.67 9.09 15.15
CA GLY A 28 -7.46 8.09 16.21
C GLY A 28 -6.58 6.92 15.78
N GLU A 29 -6.23 6.10 16.77
CA GLU A 29 -5.43 4.89 16.58
C GLU A 29 -6.33 3.69 16.30
N LEU A 30 -5.86 2.78 15.46
CA LEU A 30 -6.51 1.48 15.26
C LEU A 30 -5.78 0.44 16.10
N ALA A 31 -6.55 -0.48 16.68
CA ALA A 31 -5.96 -1.68 17.26
C ALA A 31 -5.23 -2.46 16.16
N SER A 32 -4.15 -3.14 16.52
CA SER A 32 -3.44 -4.01 15.58
C SER A 32 -4.38 -5.11 15.06
N GLU A 33 -4.39 -5.32 13.76
CA GLU A 33 -5.18 -6.33 13.07
C GLU A 33 -4.30 -7.19 12.15
N GLY A 34 -4.79 -8.37 11.77
CA GLY A 34 -4.08 -9.29 10.90
C GLY A 34 -3.88 -8.71 9.50
N MET A 35 -2.65 -8.74 8.99
CA MET A 35 -2.30 -8.27 7.65
C MET A 35 -2.22 -9.42 6.67
N VAL A 36 -2.59 -9.14 5.43
CA VAL A 36 -2.55 -10.07 4.31
C VAL A 36 -1.68 -9.52 3.18
N LEU A 37 -1.18 -10.43 2.34
CA LEU A 37 -0.45 -10.08 1.14
C LEU A 37 -1.33 -9.19 0.24
N GLY A 38 -0.76 -8.10 -0.25
CA GLY A 38 -1.44 -7.11 -1.08
C GLY A 38 -2.28 -6.08 -0.34
N ALA A 39 -2.35 -6.12 1.00
CA ALA A 39 -3.02 -5.08 1.77
C ALA A 39 -2.41 -3.70 1.48
N VAL A 40 -3.28 -2.73 1.19
CA VAL A 40 -2.91 -1.33 0.91
C VAL A 40 -3.08 -0.53 2.18
N GLN A 41 -2.01 -0.43 2.95
CA GLN A 41 -1.98 0.26 4.22
C GLN A 41 -1.65 1.75 4.03
N VAL A 42 -2.26 2.62 4.85
CA VAL A 42 -2.05 4.08 4.83
C VAL A 42 -1.51 4.57 6.18
N PRO A 43 -0.18 4.75 6.33
CA PRO A 43 0.44 5.30 7.53
C PRO A 43 0.03 6.77 7.80
N PRO A 44 0.49 7.37 8.92
CA PRO A 44 0.17 8.76 9.28
C PRO A 44 0.60 9.81 8.23
N ASP A 45 1.60 9.51 7.40
CA ASP A 45 2.02 10.40 6.30
C ASP A 45 1.07 10.40 5.08
N GLY A 46 0.03 9.55 5.12
CA GLY A 46 -1.00 9.46 4.09
C GLY A 46 -0.56 8.77 2.80
N ARG A 47 0.65 8.20 2.74
CA ARG A 47 1.21 7.58 1.54
C ARG A 47 0.95 6.08 1.50
N PRO A 48 0.28 5.53 0.47
CA PRO A 48 -0.02 4.10 0.44
C PRO A 48 1.22 3.21 0.41
N VAL A 49 1.15 2.09 1.11
CA VAL A 49 2.10 0.97 1.04
C VAL A 49 1.32 -0.29 0.69
N VAL A 50 1.68 -0.95 -0.41
CA VAL A 50 1.15 -2.27 -0.76
C VAL A 50 2.04 -3.33 -0.13
N PHE A 51 1.51 -4.14 0.77
CA PHE A 51 2.28 -5.19 1.43
C PHE A 51 2.65 -6.34 0.48
N LEU A 52 3.91 -6.75 0.54
CA LEU A 52 4.54 -7.77 -0.30
C LEU A 52 5.00 -8.96 0.56
N ALA A 53 5.78 -9.89 -0.02
CA ALA A 53 6.08 -11.20 0.55
C ALA A 53 6.58 -11.21 2.00
N ASP A 54 7.28 -10.17 2.45
CA ASP A 54 7.85 -10.08 3.80
C ASP A 54 7.03 -9.15 4.73
N HIS A 55 5.75 -8.91 4.41
CA HIS A 55 4.88 -8.08 5.24
C HIS A 55 4.73 -8.63 6.67
N PRO A 56 4.57 -7.77 7.70
CA PRO A 56 4.34 -8.24 9.06
C PRO A 56 3.00 -8.97 9.15
N THR A 57 2.87 -9.87 10.14
CA THR A 57 1.62 -10.60 10.40
C THR A 57 0.50 -9.70 10.92
N THR A 58 0.85 -8.59 11.56
CA THR A 58 -0.09 -7.60 12.11
C THR A 58 0.30 -6.18 11.77
N GLY A 59 -0.67 -5.27 11.69
CA GLY A 59 -0.43 -3.84 11.47
C GLY A 59 -1.48 -2.98 12.18
N GLY A 60 -1.10 -1.76 12.56
CA GLY A 60 -1.96 -0.81 13.29
C GLY A 60 -2.40 0.41 12.45
N TYR A 61 -2.14 0.41 11.15
CA TYR A 61 -2.59 1.48 10.26
C TYR A 61 -3.73 0.99 9.35
N PRO A 62 -4.68 1.88 8.98
CA PRO A 62 -5.84 1.52 8.17
C PRO A 62 -5.44 0.90 6.84
N VAL A 63 -6.14 -0.17 6.48
CA VAL A 63 -6.08 -0.77 5.16
C VAL A 63 -7.25 -0.25 4.33
N VAL A 64 -6.97 0.42 3.20
CA VAL A 64 -7.99 1.03 2.34
C VAL A 64 -8.43 0.13 1.19
N GLY A 65 -7.83 -1.05 1.08
CA GLY A 65 -8.14 -2.08 0.09
C GLY A 65 -7.07 -3.16 0.05
N VAL A 66 -7.29 -4.20 -0.76
CA VAL A 66 -6.34 -5.30 -0.96
C VAL A 66 -6.17 -5.51 -2.47
N VAL A 67 -4.93 -5.49 -2.94
CA VAL A 67 -4.59 -5.81 -4.34
C VAL A 67 -4.70 -7.32 -4.53
N ARG A 68 -5.30 -7.75 -5.65
CA ARG A 68 -5.41 -9.17 -5.98
C ARG A 68 -4.02 -9.78 -6.15
N GLU A 69 -3.85 -11.01 -5.67
CA GLU A 69 -2.57 -11.71 -5.73
C GLU A 69 -2.03 -11.85 -7.16
N THR A 70 -2.93 -12.04 -8.15
CA THR A 70 -2.58 -12.11 -9.58
C THR A 70 -1.92 -10.85 -10.12
N ASP A 71 -2.17 -9.69 -9.50
CA ASP A 71 -1.66 -8.40 -9.94
C ASP A 71 -0.36 -8.02 -9.20
N LEU A 72 -0.07 -8.68 -8.07
CA LEU A 72 1.07 -8.36 -7.21
C LEU A 72 2.40 -8.72 -7.85
N GLY A 73 2.47 -9.82 -8.60
CA GLY A 73 3.70 -10.23 -9.29
C GLY A 73 4.22 -9.13 -10.21
N THR A 74 3.34 -8.53 -11.01
CA THR A 74 3.68 -7.40 -11.89
C THR A 74 4.01 -6.14 -11.09
N ALA A 75 3.22 -5.82 -10.06
CA ALA A 75 3.46 -4.64 -9.23
C ALA A 75 4.81 -4.70 -8.49
N ALA A 76 5.23 -5.88 -8.03
CA ALA A 76 6.49 -6.10 -7.33
C ALA A 76 7.73 -5.93 -8.21
N GLN A 77 7.59 -5.97 -9.54
CA GLN A 77 8.69 -5.72 -10.49
C GLN A 77 8.86 -4.23 -10.83
N ALA A 78 7.97 -3.36 -10.34
CA ALA A 78 8.04 -1.94 -10.65
C ALA A 78 9.25 -1.28 -9.96
N VAL A 79 10.05 -0.56 -10.76
CA VAL A 79 11.26 0.13 -10.28
C VAL A 79 10.92 1.51 -9.73
N PRO A 80 11.79 2.13 -8.90
CA PRO A 80 11.58 3.49 -8.43
C PRO A 80 11.27 4.47 -9.57
N GLY A 81 10.26 5.32 -9.39
CA GLY A 81 9.77 6.26 -10.39
C GLY A 81 8.68 5.73 -11.32
N THR A 82 8.46 4.40 -11.40
CA THR A 82 7.39 3.80 -12.21
C THR A 82 6.02 4.36 -11.80
N PRO A 83 5.21 4.89 -12.74
CA PRO A 83 3.86 5.36 -12.45
C PRO A 83 2.93 4.20 -12.04
N VAL A 84 2.11 4.42 -11.03
CA VAL A 84 1.13 3.45 -10.50
C VAL A 84 -0.25 4.11 -10.37
N ARG A 85 -1.30 3.36 -10.68
CA ARG A 85 -2.70 3.73 -10.41
C ARG A 85 -3.46 2.54 -9.86
N PHE A 86 -4.27 2.77 -8.84
CA PHE A 86 -5.22 1.78 -8.35
C PHE A 86 -6.50 1.83 -9.17
N VAL A 87 -7.08 0.66 -9.44
CA VAL A 87 -8.37 0.50 -10.10
C VAL A 87 -9.26 -0.36 -9.21
N PRO A 88 -10.47 0.12 -8.84
CA PRO A 88 -11.42 -0.69 -8.11
C PRO A 88 -11.78 -1.94 -8.91
N VAL A 89 -11.78 -3.06 -8.21
CA VAL A 89 -12.18 -4.32 -8.78
C VAL A 89 -13.69 -4.50 -8.63
N ARG A 90 -14.36 -4.94 -9.70
CA ARG A 90 -15.73 -5.44 -9.63
C ARG A 90 -15.76 -6.90 -9.22
#